data_AF-A0A3A1VHW3-F1
#
_entry.id   AF-A0A3A1VHW3-F1
#
_cell.length_a   1.000
_cell.length_b   1.000
_cell.length_c   1.000
_cell.angle_alpha   90.00
_cell.angle_beta   90.00
_cell.angle_gamma   90.00
#
_symmetry.space_group_name_H-M   'P 1'
#
loop_
_entity.id
_entity.type
_entity.pdbx_description
1 polymer ?
#
loop_
_entity_poly.entity_id
_entity_poly.type
_entity_poly.pdbx_seq_one_letter_code
_entity_poly.pdbx_strand_id
1 'polypeptide(L)' 'MSRNELHNYLETNLIGCIVTKEENELLKNSGYESEMPDGWSFGDDVWARYQATGIEYFQVNWNKRKGTVVTE' A
#
# COMPACT_ATOMS: atom_id res chain seq x y z
N MET A 1 -2.73 -16.07 19.61
CA MET A 1 -3.32 -14.94 18.89
C MET A 1 -4.82 -14.92 19.19
N SER A 2 -5.30 -13.89 19.88
CA SER A 2 -6.70 -13.63 20.15
C SER A 2 -7.42 -13.13 18.88
N ARG A 3 -8.75 -13.12 18.90
CA ARG A 3 -9.55 -12.57 17.80
C ARG A 3 -9.24 -11.09 17.53
N ASN A 4 -8.99 -10.30 18.60
CA ASN A 4 -8.66 -8.89 18.47
C ASN A 4 -7.26 -8.70 17.87
N GLU A 5 -6.29 -9.53 18.28
CA GLU A 5 -4.95 -9.51 17.67
C GLU A 5 -4.99 -9.89 16.19
N LEU A 6 -5.79 -10.91 15.83
CA LEU A 6 -5.98 -11.29 14.43
C LEU A 6 -6.67 -10.19 13.62
N HIS A 7 -7.72 -9.57 14.17
CA HIS A 7 -8.42 -8.47 13.53
C HIS A 7 -7.48 -7.30 13.25
N ASN A 8 -6.72 -6.85 14.25
CA ASN A 8 -5.77 -5.75 14.12
C ASN A 8 -4.66 -6.08 13.11
N TYR A 9 -4.18 -7.33 13.11
CA TYR A 9 -3.20 -7.79 12.14
C TYR A 9 -3.74 -7.71 10.72
N LEU A 10 -4.95 -8.21 10.48
CA LEU A 10 -5.59 -8.15 9.16
C LEU A 10 -5.90 -6.71 8.75
N GLU A 11 -6.40 -5.88 9.65
CA GLU A 11 -6.69 -4.46 9.35
C GLU A 11 -5.43 -3.68 8.95
N THR A 12 -4.27 -4.03 9.53
CA THR A 12 -2.99 -3.37 9.23
C THR A 12 -2.32 -3.94 7.98
N ASN A 13 -2.42 -5.25 7.73
CA ASN A 13 -1.59 -5.94 6.72
C ASN A 13 -2.38 -6.43 5.49
N LEU A 14 -3.71 -6.53 5.57
CA LEU A 14 -4.55 -6.94 4.45
C LEU A 14 -4.88 -5.74 3.57
N ILE A 15 -3.86 -5.25 2.88
CA ILE A 15 -3.94 -4.10 1.98
C ILE A 15 -3.91 -4.56 0.52
N GLY A 16 -4.70 -3.90 -0.32
CA GLY A 16 -4.65 -4.05 -1.77
C GLY A 16 -4.04 -2.81 -2.41
N CYS A 17 -3.17 -3.01 -3.40
CA CYS A 17 -2.66 -1.94 -4.24
C CYS A 17 -3.27 -2.07 -5.64
N ILE A 18 -3.73 -0.95 -6.20
CA ILE A 18 -4.16 -0.86 -7.59
C ILE A 18 -3.16 0.07 -8.27
N VAL A 19 -2.53 -0.42 -9.33
CA VAL A 19 -1.59 0.35 -10.14
C VAL A 19 -2.07 0.38 -11.60
N THR A 20 -1.70 1.45 -12.29
CA THR A 20 -1.83 1.56 -13.74
C THR A 20 -0.86 0.60 -14.45
N LYS A 21 -1.06 0.44 -15.75
CA LYS A 21 -0.18 -0.41 -16.56
C LYS A 21 1.24 0.18 -16.61
N GLU A 22 1.34 1.49 -16.73
CA GLU A 22 2.58 2.25 -16.84
C GLU A 22 3.39 2.18 -15.53
N GLU A 23 2.72 2.34 -14.38
CA GLU A 23 3.34 2.15 -13.05
C GLU A 23 3.84 0.72 -12.84
N ASN A 24 3.06 -0.26 -13.29
CA ASN A 24 3.49 -1.65 -13.25
C ASN A 24 4.75 -1.86 -14.09
N GLU A 25 4.83 -1.31 -15.30
CA GLU A 25 6.03 -1.36 -16.15
C GLU A 25 7.25 -0.69 -15.48
N LEU A 26 7.06 0.43 -14.78
CA LEU A 26 8.12 1.07 -14.00
C LEU A 26 8.66 0.15 -12.90
N LEU A 27 7.77 -0.54 -12.17
CA LEU A 27 8.16 -1.51 -11.15
C LEU A 27 8.95 -2.67 -11.75
N LYS A 28 8.49 -3.23 -12.88
CA LYS A 28 9.19 -4.33 -13.58
C LYS A 28 10.61 -3.94 -13.98
N ASN A 29 10.73 -2.79 -14.64
CA ASN A 29 12.00 -2.29 -15.16
C ASN A 29 12.99 -1.94 -14.04
N SER A 30 12.48 -1.70 -12.83
CA SER A 30 13.28 -1.38 -11.65
C SER A 30 13.54 -2.59 -10.75
N GLY A 31 13.01 -3.78 -11.06
CA GLY A 31 13.11 -4.99 -10.23
C GLY A 31 12.19 -5.03 -9.01
N TYR A 32 11.40 -3.98 -8.78
CA TYR A 32 10.54 -3.83 -7.60
C TYR A 32 9.13 -4.42 -7.77
N GLU A 33 8.86 -5.16 -8.85
CA GLU A 33 7.59 -5.88 -9.04
C GLU A 33 7.41 -7.02 -8.02
N SER A 34 8.51 -7.65 -7.63
CA SER A 34 8.55 -8.85 -6.80
C SER A 34 9.43 -8.69 -5.57
N GLU A 35 10.33 -7.72 -5.55
CA GLU A 35 11.30 -7.49 -4.48
C GLU A 35 11.04 -6.16 -3.75
N MET A 36 11.48 -6.11 -2.49
CA MET A 36 11.51 -4.86 -1.72
C MET A 36 12.88 -4.19 -1.90
N PRO A 37 12.97 -2.87 -1.68
CA PRO A 37 14.26 -2.16 -1.70
C PRO A 37 15.29 -2.73 -0.72
N ASP A 38 16.58 -2.54 -1.05
CA ASP A 38 17.68 -2.96 -0.18
C ASP A 38 17.56 -2.38 1.23
N GLY A 39 17.78 -3.23 2.23
CA GLY A 39 17.68 -2.85 3.64
C GLY A 39 16.26 -2.79 4.18
N TRP A 40 15.24 -3.12 3.38
CA TRP A 40 13.87 -3.25 3.86
C TRP A 40 13.71 -4.43 4.83
N SER A 41 13.01 -4.20 5.93
CA SER A 41 12.79 -5.14 7.01
C SER A 41 11.33 -5.16 7.46
N PHE A 42 10.94 -6.22 8.19
CA PHE A 42 9.58 -6.33 8.70
C PHE A 42 9.27 -5.17 9.65
N GLY A 43 8.22 -4.40 9.33
CA GLY A 43 7.82 -3.20 10.06
C GLY A 43 8.13 -1.89 9.34
N ASP A 44 8.96 -1.94 8.28
CA ASP A 44 9.19 -0.80 7.40
C ASP A 44 7.97 -0.51 6.52
N ASP A 45 7.98 0.64 5.85
CA ASP A 45 6.88 1.06 4.98
C ASP A 45 6.63 0.02 3.88
N VAL A 46 5.42 -0.55 3.89
CA VAL A 46 4.93 -1.53 2.91
C VAL A 46 4.86 -0.95 1.49
N TRP A 47 4.86 0.38 1.37
CA TRP A 47 4.83 1.12 0.11
C TRP A 47 6.23 1.51 -0.40
N ALA A 48 7.31 1.13 0.29
CA ALA A 48 8.68 1.52 -0.04
C ALA A 48 9.08 1.20 -1.49
N ARG A 49 8.59 0.08 -2.06
CA ARG A 49 8.87 -0.31 -3.45
C ARG A 49 8.35 0.71 -4.48
N TYR A 50 7.22 1.35 -4.20
CA TYR A 50 6.61 2.36 -5.07
C TYR A 50 7.34 3.71 -4.91
N GLN A 51 7.72 4.06 -3.68
CA GLN A 51 8.55 5.25 -3.43
C GLN A 51 9.91 5.15 -4.13
N ALA A 52 10.52 3.96 -4.13
CA ALA A 52 11.80 3.70 -4.80
C ALA A 52 11.74 3.89 -6.34
N THR A 53 10.57 3.73 -6.95
CA THR A 53 10.33 4.00 -8.38
C THR A 53 9.77 5.40 -8.66
N GLY A 54 9.59 6.23 -7.63
CA GLY A 54 8.98 7.56 -7.76
C GLY A 54 7.47 7.54 -8.01
N ILE A 55 6.79 6.41 -7.74
CA ILE A 55 5.34 6.30 -7.83
C ILE A 55 4.71 6.87 -6.57
N GLU A 56 3.90 7.91 -6.73
CA GLU A 56 3.09 8.48 -5.66
C GLU A 56 1.87 7.60 -5.40
N TYR A 57 1.47 7.47 -4.13
CA TYR A 57 0.29 6.71 -3.74
C TYR A 57 -0.59 7.49 -2.77
N PHE A 58 -1.88 7.16 -2.75
CA PHE A 58 -2.84 7.67 -1.78
C PHE A 58 -3.72 6.53 -1.26
N GLN A 59 -4.15 6.63 0.00
CA GLN A 59 -4.96 5.60 0.63
C GLN A 59 -6.45 5.88 0.44
N VAL A 60 -7.19 4.88 -0.05
CA VAL A 60 -8.65 4.94 -0.17
C VAL A 60 -9.29 4.04 0.89
N ASN A 61 -10.10 4.63 1.75
CA ASN A 61 -10.89 3.90 2.75
C ASN A 61 -12.33 3.71 2.24
N TRP A 62 -12.61 2.51 1.71
CA TRP A 62 -13.91 2.15 1.13
C TRP A 62 -15.08 2.20 2.13
N ASN A 63 -14.79 2.22 3.44
CA ASN A 63 -15.80 2.31 4.50
C ASN A 63 -16.42 3.71 4.69
N LYS A 64 -15.98 4.74 3.94
CA LYS A 64 -16.54 6.11 4.02
C LYS A 64 -17.78 6.34 3.16
N ARG A 65 -18.66 5.36 2.98
CA ARG A 65 -20.06 5.63 2.54
C ARG A 65 -20.93 6.04 3.73
N LYS A 66 -20.55 7.09 4.44
CA LYS A 66 -21.46 7.93 5.25
C LYS A 66 -20.96 9.36 5.23
N GLY A 67 -21.56 10.17 4.36
CA GLY A 67 -21.49 11.63 4.40
C GLY A 67 -20.34 12.24 3.61
N THR A 68 -20.60 12.54 2.34
CA THR A 68 -20.01 13.73 1.71
C THR A 68 -20.38 14.94 2.56
N VAL A 69 -19.40 15.59 3.17
CA VAL A 69 -19.43 17.03 3.38
C VAL A 69 -18.06 17.53 2.94
N VAL A 70 -18.02 18.02 1.71
CA VAL A 70 -16.96 18.93 1.26
C VAL A 70 -17.30 20.26 1.93
N THR A 71 -16.42 20.78 2.79
CA THR A 71 -16.43 22.19 3.17
C THR A 71 -15.20 22.83 2.57
N GLU A 72 -15.43 23.96 1.90
CA GLU A 72 -14.47 24.85 1.23
C GLU A 72 -13.34 25.32 2.14
#